data_AF-A0A839YGC1-F1
#
_entry.id   AF-A0A839YGC1-F1
#
_cell.length_a   1.000
_cell.length_b   1.000
_cell.length_c   1.000
_cell.angle_alpha   90.00
_cell.angle_beta   90.00
_cell.angle_gamma   90.00
#
_symmetry.space_group_name_H-M   'P 1'
#
loop_
_entity.id
_entity.type
_entity.pdbx_description
1 polymer ?
#
loop_
_entity_poly.entity_id
_entity_poly.type
_entity_poly.pdbx_seq_one_letter_code
_entity_poly.pdbx_strand_id
1 'polypeptide(L)'
;MTRDERERRWLALTREVMPGLARARDWPVRADHCFQRILLDHACGGRWYDAIAGRPAYRHATDEQLDAAVALGEAVIAGQADLAALNGQSLAWRGKL
;
A
#
# COMPACT_ATOMS: atom_id res chain seq x y z
N MET A 1 7.93 0.72 16.71
CA MET A 1 8.47 1.68 15.75
C MET A 1 8.04 3.08 16.14
N THR A 2 8.87 4.09 15.88
CA THR A 2 8.52 5.52 15.94
C THR A 2 7.81 5.93 14.65
N ARG A 3 7.18 7.12 14.63
CA ARG A 3 6.55 7.68 13.43
C ARG A 3 7.55 7.75 12.26
N ASP A 4 8.73 8.29 12.50
CA ASP A 4 9.78 8.43 11.48
C ASP A 4 10.24 7.08 10.93
N GLU A 5 10.31 6.04 11.77
CA GLU A 5 10.63 4.68 11.32
C GLU A 5 9.54 4.11 10.41
N ARG A 6 8.27 4.34 10.73
CA ARG A 6 7.13 3.94 9.88
C ARG A 6 7.20 4.61 8.52
N GLU A 7 7.39 5.92 8.50
CA GLU A 7 7.44 6.69 7.25
C GLU A 7 8.63 6.29 6.38
N ARG A 8 9.82 6.09 6.97
CA ARG A 8 10.99 5.59 6.24
C ARG A 8 10.76 4.20 5.68
N ARG A 9 10.19 3.28 6.48
CA ARG A 9 9.89 1.93 6.03
C ARG A 9 8.88 1.94 4.89
N TRP A 10 7.80 2.72 5.03
CA TRP A 10 6.79 2.91 4.01
C TRP A 10 7.36 3.41 2.68
N LEU A 11 8.22 4.44 2.72
CA LEU A 11 8.83 5.01 1.52
C LEU A 11 9.79 4.03 0.86
N ALA A 12 10.66 3.36 1.62
CA ALA A 12 11.55 2.35 1.09
C ALA A 12 10.77 1.20 0.43
N LEU A 13 9.73 0.71 1.10
CA LEU A 13 8.88 -0.38 0.64
C LEU A 13 8.20 -0.04 -0.69
N THR A 14 7.52 1.11 -0.75
CA THR A 14 6.61 1.45 -1.86
C THR A 14 7.28 2.18 -3.01
N ARG A 15 8.40 2.86 -2.79
CA ARG A 15 9.11 3.61 -3.84
C ARG A 15 10.30 2.87 -4.44
N GLU A 16 10.86 1.90 -3.73
CA GLU A 16 12.07 1.20 -4.16
C GLU A 16 11.84 -0.31 -4.25
N VAL A 17 11.49 -0.96 -3.15
CA VAL A 17 11.45 -2.43 -3.07
C VAL A 17 10.36 -3.03 -3.95
N MET A 18 9.10 -2.61 -3.76
CA MET A 18 7.98 -3.17 -4.54
C MET A 18 8.08 -2.83 -6.04
N PRO A 19 8.38 -1.58 -6.45
CA PRO A 19 8.63 -1.28 -7.87
C PRO A 19 9.79 -2.10 -8.47
N GLY A 20 10.88 -2.30 -7.72
CA GLY A 20 12.00 -3.13 -8.16
C GLY A 20 11.63 -4.60 -8.40
N LEU A 21 10.68 -5.13 -7.61
CA LEU A 21 10.19 -6.51 -7.73
C LEU A 21 9.11 -6.69 -8.80
N ALA A 22 8.42 -5.61 -9.18
CA ALA A 22 7.23 -5.67 -10.02
C ALA A 22 7.45 -6.38 -11.36
N ARG A 23 8.62 -6.22 -11.98
CA ARG A 23 8.94 -6.89 -13.25
C ARG A 23 9.24 -8.38 -13.08
N ALA A 24 9.95 -8.76 -12.02
CA ALA A 24 10.31 -10.16 -11.78
C ALA A 24 9.13 -11.00 -11.30
N ARG A 25 8.11 -10.37 -10.70
CA ARG A 25 6.95 -11.04 -10.09
C ARG A 25 5.65 -10.94 -10.90
N ASP A 26 5.74 -10.43 -12.12
CA ASP A 26 4.61 -10.21 -13.03
C ASP A 26 3.39 -9.54 -12.35
N TRP A 27 3.66 -8.57 -11.49
CA TRP A 27 2.63 -7.88 -10.73
C TRP A 27 1.78 -6.98 -11.63
N PRO A 28 0.47 -6.81 -11.34
CA PRO A 28 -0.46 -6.04 -12.18
C PRO A 28 -0.19 -4.53 -12.15
N VAL A 29 0.69 -4.07 -11.26
CA VAL A 29 1.07 -2.66 -11.10
C VAL A 29 2.59 -2.54 -10.95
N ARG A 30 3.13 -1.42 -11.41
CA ARG A 30 4.59 -1.18 -11.43
C ARG A 30 4.99 0.16 -10.81
N ALA A 31 4.08 1.13 -10.74
CA ALA A 31 4.36 2.45 -10.21
C ALA A 31 4.16 2.49 -8.69
N ASP A 32 4.98 3.30 -8.01
CA ASP A 32 4.96 3.50 -6.56
C ASP A 32 3.58 3.88 -6.02
N HIS A 33 2.90 4.85 -6.65
CA HIS A 33 1.59 5.33 -6.24
C HIS A 33 0.49 4.26 -6.38
N CYS A 34 0.66 3.28 -7.29
CA CYS A 34 -0.26 2.14 -7.38
C CYS A 34 -0.16 1.25 -6.15
N PHE A 35 1.06 0.93 -5.71
CA PHE A 35 1.29 0.17 -4.48
C PHE A 35 0.76 0.93 -3.26
N GLN A 36 1.11 2.21 -3.15
CA GLN A 36 0.64 3.06 -2.05
C GLN A 36 -0.89 3.09 -1.96
N ARG A 37 -1.58 3.26 -3.10
CA ARG A 37 -3.04 3.22 -3.16
C ARG A 37 -3.57 1.89 -2.63
N ILE A 38 -3.10 0.76 -3.17
CA ILE A 38 -3.61 -0.57 -2.80
C ILE A 38 -3.41 -0.82 -1.31
N LEU A 39 -2.20 -0.60 -0.80
CA LEU A 39 -1.88 -0.89 0.60
C LEU A 39 -2.66 0.01 1.58
N LEU A 40 -2.75 1.32 1.28
CA LEU A 40 -3.52 2.24 2.13
C LEU A 40 -5.02 1.97 2.07
N ASP A 41 -5.55 1.57 0.92
CA ASP A 41 -6.96 1.22 0.81
C ASP A 41 -7.31 0.03 1.72
N HIS A 42 -6.47 -1.01 1.70
CA HIS A 42 -6.67 -2.17 2.57
C HIS A 42 -6.47 -1.84 4.05
N ALA A 43 -5.51 -0.99 4.40
CA ALA A 43 -5.35 -0.50 5.75
C ALA A 43 -6.56 0.35 6.23
N CYS A 44 -7.29 0.98 5.32
CA CYS A 44 -8.50 1.76 5.61
C CYS A 44 -9.80 0.95 5.43
N GLY A 45 -9.75 -0.28 4.92
CA GLY A 45 -10.94 -1.06 4.57
C GLY A 45 -11.80 -0.47 3.45
N GLY A 46 -11.24 0.38 2.59
CA GLY A 46 -11.99 1.17 1.60
C GLY A 46 -11.09 2.10 0.80
N ARG A 47 -11.66 3.11 0.13
CA ARG A 47 -10.82 4.12 -0.54
C ARG A 47 -10.11 4.95 0.51
N TRP A 48 -8.78 4.97 0.51
CA TRP A 48 -8.00 5.61 1.58
C TRP A 48 -8.37 7.07 1.82
N TYR A 49 -8.75 7.81 0.77
CA TYR A 49 -9.09 9.24 0.87
C TYR A 49 -10.44 9.51 1.52
N ASP A 50 -11.25 8.48 1.77
CA ASP A 50 -12.46 8.60 2.58
C ASP A 50 -12.11 8.60 4.09
N ALA A 51 -10.93 8.09 4.47
CA ALA A 51 -10.46 7.99 5.85
C ALA A 51 -9.29 8.92 6.20
N ILE A 52 -8.43 9.24 5.22
CA ILE A 52 -7.24 10.09 5.40
C ILE A 52 -7.41 11.36 4.56
N ALA A 53 -7.73 12.47 5.22
CA ALA A 53 -8.03 13.74 4.55
C ALA A 53 -6.78 14.48 4.03
N GLY A 54 -5.64 14.30 4.69
CA GLY A 54 -4.43 15.06 4.40
C GLY A 54 -3.53 14.44 3.33
N ARG A 55 -2.71 15.29 2.69
CA ARG A 55 -1.69 14.87 1.71
C ARG A 55 -0.29 15.32 2.17
N PRO A 56 0.76 14.51 1.96
CA PRO A 56 0.72 13.14 1.42
C PRO A 56 0.11 12.14 2.42
N ALA A 57 -0.66 11.16 1.93
CA ALA A 57 -1.51 10.31 2.78
C ALA A 57 -0.76 9.65 3.94
N TYR A 58 0.45 9.13 3.73
CA TYR A 58 1.24 8.46 4.77
C TYR A 58 1.64 9.38 5.94
N ARG A 59 1.70 10.70 5.76
CA ARG A 59 1.97 11.66 6.85
C ARG A 59 0.73 11.99 7.68
N HIS A 60 -0.45 11.68 7.15
CA HIS A 60 -1.74 11.96 7.80
C HIS A 60 -2.49 10.69 8.22
N ALA A 61 -2.01 9.51 7.80
CA ALA A 61 -2.44 8.23 8.32
C ALA A 61 -2.14 8.12 9.83
N THR A 62 -2.98 7.43 10.58
CA THR A 62 -2.65 7.03 11.95
C THR A 62 -1.49 6.05 11.95
N ASP A 63 -0.84 5.87 13.10
CA ASP A 63 0.26 4.91 13.23
C ASP A 63 -0.23 3.48 12.95
N GLU A 64 -1.46 3.13 13.37
CA GLU A 64 -2.08 1.84 13.10
C GLU A 64 -2.34 1.62 11.60
N GLN A 65 -2.86 2.63 10.90
CA GLN A 65 -3.09 2.56 9.46
C GLN A 65 -1.76 2.37 8.70
N LEU A 66 -0.72 3.11 9.11
CA LEU A 66 0.57 3.03 8.46
C LEU A 66 1.27 1.69 8.76
N ASP A 67 1.17 1.18 9.99
CA ASP A 67 1.67 -0.15 10.37
C ASP A 67 0.96 -1.26 9.58
N ALA A 68 -0.36 -1.21 9.48
CA ALA A 68 -1.13 -2.18 8.70
C ALA A 68 -0.75 -2.15 7.21
N ALA A 69 -0.58 -0.96 6.64
CA ALA A 69 -0.18 -0.81 5.24
C ALA A 69 1.25 -1.34 4.99
N VAL A 70 2.18 -1.08 5.91
CA VAL A 70 3.56 -1.61 5.85
C VAL A 70 3.54 -3.14 5.96
N ALA A 71 2.86 -3.68 6.98
CA ALA A 71 2.78 -5.12 7.20
C ALA A 71 2.17 -5.85 5.99
N LEU A 72 1.14 -5.26 5.35
CA LEU A 72 0.55 -5.84 4.14
C LEU A 72 1.53 -5.84 2.96
N GLY A 73 2.28 -4.76 2.76
CA GLY A 73 3.29 -4.71 1.68
C GLY A 73 4.43 -5.71 1.91
N GLU A 74 4.83 -5.93 3.16
CA GLU A 74 5.79 -6.97 3.53
C GLU A 74 5.23 -8.39 3.29
N ALA A 75 3.98 -8.65 3.66
CA ALA A 75 3.31 -9.92 3.37
C ALA A 75 3.23 -10.20 1.86
N VAL A 76 2.95 -9.18 1.05
CA VAL A 76 2.98 -9.29 -0.42
C VAL A 76 4.39 -9.65 -0.92
N ILE A 77 5.44 -9.03 -0.37
CA ILE A 77 6.83 -9.35 -0.75
C ILE A 77 7.21 -10.77 -0.34
N ALA A 78 6.72 -11.23 0.81
CA ALA A 78 6.95 -12.58 1.32
C ALA A 78 6.10 -13.66 0.62
N GLY A 79 5.20 -13.28 -0.32
CA GLY A 79 4.29 -14.21 -0.99
C GLY A 79 3.15 -14.71 -0.10
N GLN A 80 2.90 -14.03 1.01
CA GLN A 80 1.85 -14.35 1.99
C GLN A 80 0.51 -13.65 1.67
N ALA A 81 0.52 -12.68 0.75
CA ALA A 81 -0.66 -12.00 0.25
C ALA A 81 -0.57 -11.81 -1.27
N ASP A 82 -1.70 -12.00 -1.96
CA ASP A 82 -1.78 -11.85 -3.41
C ASP A 82 -2.07 -10.40 -3.83
N LEU A 83 -1.09 -9.74 -4.45
CA LEU A 83 -1.25 -8.38 -4.93
C LEU A 83 -2.33 -8.23 -6.02
N ALA A 84 -2.58 -9.26 -6.83
CA ALA A 84 -3.60 -9.21 -7.87
C ALA A 84 -5.01 -9.14 -7.25
N ALA A 85 -5.29 -10.03 -6.30
CA ALA A 85 -6.53 -9.97 -5.50
C ALA A 85 -6.68 -8.62 -4.77
N LEU A 86 -5.62 -8.13 -4.12
CA LEU A 86 -5.64 -6.85 -3.41
C LEU A 86 -5.93 -5.66 -4.36
N ASN A 87 -5.30 -5.65 -5.54
CA ASN A 87 -5.54 -4.64 -6.57
C ASN A 87 -6.98 -4.70 -7.09
N GLY A 88 -7.51 -5.90 -7.34
CA GLY A 88 -8.90 -6.11 -7.73
C GLY A 88 -9.86 -5.50 -6.72
N GLN A 89 -9.72 -5.83 -5.43
CA GLN A 89 -10.56 -5.24 -4.38
C GLN A 89 -10.44 -3.71 -4.30
N SER A 90 -9.23 -3.18 -4.44
CA SER A 90 -8.99 -1.73 -4.49
C SER A 90 -9.68 -1.05 -5.69
N LEU A 91 -9.80 -1.74 -6.83
CA LEU A 91 -10.60 -1.27 -7.97
C LEU A 91 -12.11 -1.41 -7.73
N ALA A 92 -12.55 -2.47 -7.06
CA ALA A 92 -13.95 -2.70 -6.68
C ALA A 92 -14.49 -1.54 -5.83
N TRP A 93 -13.74 -1.11 -4.81
CA TRP A 93 -14.09 0.06 -3.99
C TRP A 93 -14.23 1.36 -4.79
N ARG A 94 -13.72 1.42 -6.02
CA ARG A 94 -13.84 2.57 -6.94
C ARG A 94 -14.86 2.36 -8.06
N GLY A 95 -15.60 1.24 -8.06
CA GLY A 95 -16.55 0.90 -9.13
C GLY A 95 -15.88 0.66 -10.49
N LYS A 96 -14.66 0.09 -10.50
CA LYS A 96 -13.87 -0.15 -11.72
C LYS A 96 -13.75 -1.64 -12.09
N LEU A 97 -14.59 -2.49 -11.49
CA LEU A 97 -14.71 -3.91 -11.81
C LEU A 97 -16.12 -4.20 -12.34
#